data_AF-A0A916VUJ7-F1
#
_entry.id   AF-A0A916VUJ7-F1
#
_cell.length_a   1.000
_cell.length_b   1.000
_cell.length_c   1.000
_cell.angle_alpha   90.00
_cell.angle_beta   90.00
_cell.angle_gamma   90.00
#
_symmetry.space_group_name_H-M   'P 1'
#
loop_
_entity.id
_entity.type
_entity.pdbx_description
1 polymer ?
#
loop_
_entity_poly.entity_id
_entity_poly.type
_entity_poly.pdbx_seq_one_letter_code
_entity_poly.pdbx_strand_id
1 'polypeptide(L)'
;MRRTRYVLGSSVLALTLMMAPAAFAQDVSDIDFGDDTSVWANDGECDDPRFAGEGTASILLQTDLGRDATDCRTAYEAGTVTYLGEDGAAAPAVADNGSATDISEIDFGDDSGTWANDGECDDPRFGGALESHRFADATDCRTAFEAGDVTYLGEGDAEPAEPVEQPDASEIDFGDDSGNWANDGECDDPRFGGGLQSHLYADATDCRAAFEAGDATYLGDQDRPEAITEPLIIDGIEFGDDSGNWSNDGECDDARFTGPGMGASLESHIGADASDCSAAYLAGTITLADEAVSGNGGDFRINFGDDSSASAFDGICDDPRFQGRGAALELYESNILADATDCRAAYDAGTVTYAP
;
A
#
# COMPACT_ATOMS: atom_id res chain seq x y z
N MET A 1 -15.14 -88.81 23.37
CA MET A 1 -15.22 -88.07 22.09
C MET A 1 -16.03 -86.80 22.30
N ARG A 2 -15.38 -85.69 22.67
CA ARG A 2 -16.02 -84.38 22.85
C ARG A 2 -16.02 -83.66 21.51
N ARG A 3 -17.22 -83.32 21.01
CA ARG A 3 -17.44 -82.60 19.75
C ARG A 3 -17.25 -81.10 19.99
N THR A 4 -16.20 -80.54 19.41
CA THR A 4 -15.94 -79.09 19.39
C THR A 4 -16.87 -78.43 18.38
N ARG A 5 -17.69 -77.48 18.83
CA ARG A 5 -18.55 -76.63 17.99
C ARG A 5 -17.72 -75.42 17.54
N TYR A 6 -17.56 -75.24 16.24
CA TYR A 6 -17.01 -74.01 15.66
C TYR A 6 -18.15 -73.01 15.47
N VAL A 7 -18.00 -71.81 16.03
CA VAL A 7 -18.92 -70.68 15.85
C VAL A 7 -18.49 -69.93 14.59
N LEU A 8 -19.39 -69.87 13.60
CA LEU A 8 -19.27 -69.02 12.42
C LEU A 8 -19.55 -67.57 12.85
N GLY A 9 -18.53 -66.72 12.83
CA GLY A 9 -18.67 -65.27 12.96
C GLY A 9 -18.87 -64.65 11.57
N SER A 10 -20.11 -64.28 11.25
CA SER A 10 -20.44 -63.49 10.06
C SER A 10 -20.09 -62.02 10.31
N SER A 11 -18.98 -61.56 9.74
CA SER A 11 -18.69 -60.13 9.62
C SER A 11 -19.47 -59.59 8.43
N VAL A 12 -20.56 -58.87 8.73
CA VAL A 12 -21.30 -58.05 7.76
C VAL A 12 -20.42 -56.84 7.44
N LEU A 13 -19.79 -56.84 6.27
CA LEU A 13 -19.12 -55.67 5.72
C LEU A 13 -20.21 -54.76 5.14
N ALA A 14 -20.70 -53.83 5.96
CA ALA A 14 -21.61 -52.78 5.52
C ALA A 14 -20.83 -51.79 4.64
N LEU A 15 -20.94 -51.97 3.32
CA LEU A 15 -20.45 -51.00 2.33
C LEU A 15 -21.40 -49.81 2.32
N THR A 16 -21.13 -48.83 3.18
CA THR A 16 -21.78 -47.53 3.19
C THR A 16 -21.34 -46.75 1.95
N LEU A 17 -22.18 -46.76 0.91
CA LEU A 17 -22.11 -45.85 -0.22
C LEU A 17 -22.38 -44.43 0.31
N MET A 18 -21.31 -43.67 0.56
CA MET A 18 -21.42 -42.23 0.80
C MET A 18 -21.90 -41.59 -0.50
N MET A 19 -23.17 -41.21 -0.55
CA MET A 19 -23.66 -40.22 -1.51
C MET A 19 -22.96 -38.91 -1.17
N ALA A 20 -21.95 -38.56 -1.96
CA ALA A 20 -21.43 -37.20 -1.99
C ALA A 20 -22.59 -36.27 -2.42
N PRO A 21 -22.78 -35.12 -1.76
CA PRO A 21 -23.70 -34.12 -2.26
C PRO A 21 -23.23 -33.71 -3.66
N ALA A 22 -24.16 -33.73 -4.62
CA ALA A 22 -23.93 -33.08 -5.90
C ALA A 22 -23.69 -31.60 -5.62
N ALA A 23 -22.45 -31.14 -5.80
CA ALA A 23 -22.18 -29.73 -5.96
C ALA A 23 -23.02 -29.28 -7.17
N PHE A 24 -23.81 -28.23 -6.98
CA PHE A 24 -24.48 -27.56 -8.07
C PHE A 24 -23.40 -26.94 -8.96
N ALA A 25 -22.89 -27.72 -9.91
CA ALA A 25 -22.15 -27.16 -11.04
C ALA A 25 -23.17 -26.31 -11.81
N GLN A 26 -23.06 -24.99 -11.68
CA GLN A 26 -23.71 -24.12 -12.65
C GLN A 26 -23.16 -24.48 -14.03
N ASP A 27 -24.04 -24.53 -15.03
CA ASP A 27 -23.61 -24.75 -16.41
C ASP A 27 -22.66 -23.60 -16.78
N VAL A 28 -21.50 -23.91 -17.37
CA VAL A 28 -20.48 -22.90 -17.72
C VAL A 28 -21.08 -21.82 -18.64
N SER A 29 -22.17 -22.15 -19.34
CA SER A 29 -22.92 -21.23 -20.19
C SER A 29 -23.67 -20.12 -19.45
N ASP A 30 -23.85 -20.24 -18.13
CA ASP A 30 -24.64 -19.30 -17.33
C ASP A 30 -23.77 -18.29 -16.57
N ILE A 31 -22.44 -18.45 -16.59
CA ILE A 31 -21.50 -17.51 -15.95
C ILE A 31 -21.13 -16.44 -16.97
N ASP A 32 -21.42 -15.18 -16.64
CA ASP A 32 -20.91 -14.03 -17.39
C ASP A 32 -19.49 -13.69 -16.96
N PHE A 33 -18.51 -14.16 -17.74
CA PHE A 33 -17.10 -13.87 -17.50
C PHE A 33 -16.72 -12.41 -17.82
N GLY A 34 -17.57 -11.65 -18.51
CA GLY A 34 -17.32 -10.26 -18.86
C GLY A 34 -16.38 -10.08 -20.06
N ASP A 35 -15.47 -9.11 -19.99
CA ASP A 35 -14.48 -8.76 -21.03
C ASP A 35 -13.01 -8.77 -20.54
N ASP A 36 -12.06 -8.37 -21.39
CA ASP A 36 -10.62 -8.32 -21.08
C ASP A 36 -10.11 -6.87 -21.00
N THR A 37 -10.84 -5.99 -20.30
CA THR A 37 -10.49 -4.56 -20.20
C THR A 37 -9.59 -4.20 -19.01
N SER A 38 -9.35 -5.13 -18.07
CA SER A 38 -8.43 -4.90 -16.95
C SER A 38 -6.99 -4.73 -17.45
N VAL A 39 -6.19 -3.99 -16.67
CA VAL A 39 -4.74 -3.89 -16.87
C VAL A 39 -4.01 -5.22 -16.60
N TRP A 40 -4.64 -6.13 -15.87
CA TRP A 40 -4.14 -7.45 -15.52
C TRP A 40 -4.72 -8.56 -16.41
N ALA A 41 -5.67 -8.24 -17.29
CA ALA A 41 -6.27 -9.23 -18.19
C ALA A 41 -5.25 -9.91 -19.12
N ASN A 42 -5.39 -11.22 -19.34
CA ASN A 42 -4.52 -12.05 -20.18
C ASN A 42 -3.08 -12.23 -19.63
N ASP A 43 -2.87 -12.17 -18.32
CA ASP A 43 -1.59 -12.43 -17.68
C ASP A 43 -1.42 -13.89 -17.22
N GLY A 44 -2.49 -14.68 -17.26
CA GLY A 44 -2.53 -16.10 -16.92
C GLY A 44 -3.07 -16.41 -15.52
N GLU A 45 -3.48 -15.41 -14.75
CA GLU A 45 -4.20 -15.54 -13.48
C GLU A 45 -5.64 -14.99 -13.64
N CYS A 46 -6.59 -15.47 -12.83
CA CYS A 46 -7.94 -14.92 -12.80
C CYS A 46 -8.04 -13.80 -11.77
N ASP A 47 -8.20 -12.55 -12.22
CA ASP A 47 -8.27 -11.36 -11.35
C ASP A 47 -9.69 -11.01 -10.87
N ASP A 48 -10.70 -11.67 -11.44
CA ASP A 48 -12.09 -11.37 -11.11
C ASP A 48 -12.45 -11.86 -9.69
N PRO A 49 -12.83 -10.96 -8.75
CA PRO A 49 -13.16 -11.31 -7.37
C PRO A 49 -14.39 -12.21 -7.22
N ARG A 50 -15.14 -12.47 -8.29
CA ARG A 50 -16.21 -13.48 -8.31
C ARG A 50 -15.68 -14.92 -8.30
N PHE A 51 -14.38 -15.11 -8.50
CA PHE A 51 -13.73 -16.42 -8.53
C PHE A 51 -12.78 -16.61 -7.35
N ALA A 52 -12.55 -17.86 -6.96
CA ALA A 52 -11.54 -18.23 -5.97
C ALA A 52 -10.89 -19.57 -6.30
N GLY A 53 -9.59 -19.72 -6.07
CA GLY A 53 -8.89 -20.99 -6.24
C GLY A 53 -7.39 -20.85 -6.42
N GLU A 54 -6.74 -21.90 -6.90
CA GLU A 54 -5.29 -21.88 -7.20
C GLU A 54 -4.97 -21.05 -8.44
N GLY A 55 -5.94 -20.89 -9.36
CA GLY A 55 -5.79 -20.09 -10.58
C GLY A 55 -6.21 -18.63 -10.46
N THR A 56 -6.53 -18.13 -9.26
CA THR A 56 -6.81 -16.69 -9.06
C THR A 56 -5.53 -15.93 -8.76
N ALA A 57 -5.51 -14.66 -9.12
CA ALA A 57 -4.45 -13.75 -8.73
C ALA A 57 -4.32 -13.68 -7.20
N SER A 58 -3.11 -13.33 -6.75
CA SER A 58 -2.81 -13.23 -5.32
C SER A 58 -3.48 -12.03 -4.63
N ILE A 59 -3.86 -11.02 -5.40
CA ILE A 59 -4.59 -9.83 -4.98
C ILE A 59 -5.80 -9.74 -5.91
N LEU A 60 -7.01 -9.64 -5.34
CA LEU A 60 -8.24 -9.47 -6.09
C LEU A 60 -8.79 -8.08 -5.78
N LEU A 61 -9.03 -7.27 -6.81
CA LEU A 61 -9.56 -5.92 -6.66
C LEU A 61 -10.97 -5.84 -7.25
N GLN A 62 -11.83 -5.04 -6.64
CA GLN A 62 -13.19 -4.83 -7.15
C GLN A 62 -13.20 -4.21 -8.55
N THR A 63 -12.15 -3.45 -8.90
CA THR A 63 -11.96 -2.86 -10.23
C THR A 63 -11.81 -3.89 -11.35
N ASP A 64 -11.47 -5.14 -11.01
CA ASP A 64 -11.25 -6.24 -11.96
C ASP A 64 -12.50 -7.13 -12.13
N LEU A 65 -13.61 -6.79 -11.47
CA LEU A 65 -14.90 -7.48 -11.58
C LEU A 65 -15.37 -7.56 -13.04
N GLY A 66 -15.39 -8.78 -13.61
CA GLY A 66 -15.81 -9.03 -14.98
C GLY A 66 -14.91 -8.44 -16.06
N ARG A 67 -13.64 -8.14 -15.74
CA ARG A 67 -12.69 -7.49 -16.67
C ARG A 67 -11.46 -8.32 -17.02
N ASP A 68 -11.46 -9.59 -16.60
CA ASP A 68 -10.45 -10.58 -16.92
C ASP A 68 -11.09 -11.90 -17.41
N ALA A 69 -11.91 -11.79 -18.45
CA ALA A 69 -12.79 -12.87 -18.90
C ALA A 69 -12.04 -14.09 -19.44
N THR A 70 -10.95 -13.87 -20.19
CA THR A 70 -10.22 -14.96 -20.88
C THR A 70 -9.52 -15.87 -19.88
N ASP A 71 -8.84 -15.31 -18.87
CA ASP A 71 -8.11 -16.11 -17.89
C ASP A 71 -9.06 -16.74 -16.88
N CYS A 72 -10.07 -16.00 -16.39
CA CYS A 72 -11.10 -16.57 -15.50
C CYS A 72 -11.90 -17.69 -16.15
N ARG A 73 -12.24 -17.58 -17.44
CA ARG A 73 -12.87 -18.70 -18.19
C ARG A 73 -11.94 -19.89 -18.28
N THR A 74 -10.68 -19.66 -18.65
CA THR A 74 -9.68 -20.73 -18.81
C THR A 74 -9.44 -21.46 -17.49
N ALA A 75 -9.28 -20.72 -16.40
CA ALA A 75 -9.08 -21.25 -15.06
C ALA A 75 -10.31 -22.02 -14.56
N TYR A 76 -11.53 -21.52 -14.82
CA TYR A 76 -12.76 -22.19 -14.44
C TYR A 76 -12.96 -23.51 -15.21
N GLU A 77 -12.71 -23.49 -16.52
CA GLU A 77 -12.75 -24.70 -17.37
C GLU A 77 -11.67 -25.72 -16.99
N ALA A 78 -10.50 -25.25 -16.54
CA ALA A 78 -9.45 -26.09 -15.99
C ALA A 78 -9.78 -26.64 -14.58
N GLY A 79 -10.79 -26.09 -13.91
CA GLY A 79 -11.17 -26.43 -12.55
C GLY A 79 -10.18 -25.95 -11.48
N THR A 80 -9.35 -24.95 -11.81
CA THR A 80 -8.39 -24.33 -10.88
C THR A 80 -9.01 -23.19 -10.09
N VAL A 81 -10.16 -22.66 -10.54
CA VAL A 81 -10.97 -21.67 -9.80
C VAL A 81 -12.44 -22.10 -9.72
N THR A 82 -13.15 -21.58 -8.72
CA THR A 82 -14.58 -21.78 -8.46
C THR A 82 -15.29 -20.43 -8.52
N TYR A 83 -16.39 -20.36 -9.29
CA TYR A 83 -17.28 -19.20 -9.30
C TYR A 83 -18.12 -19.16 -8.02
N LEU A 84 -18.08 -18.03 -7.33
CA LEU A 84 -18.75 -17.83 -6.04
C LEU A 84 -20.11 -17.16 -6.17
N GLY A 85 -20.43 -16.61 -7.33
CA GLY A 85 -21.63 -15.81 -7.60
C GLY A 85 -21.29 -14.36 -7.92
N GLU A 86 -22.30 -13.59 -8.31
CA GLU A 86 -22.18 -12.17 -8.71
C GLU A 86 -21.59 -11.29 -7.58
N ASP A 87 -21.79 -11.70 -6.32
CA ASP A 87 -21.32 -10.99 -5.11
C ASP A 87 -19.89 -11.38 -4.66
N GLY A 88 -19.25 -12.34 -5.35
CA GLY A 88 -17.85 -12.75 -5.15
C GLY A 88 -17.38 -13.10 -3.74
N ALA A 89 -16.08 -13.36 -3.59
CA ALA A 89 -15.44 -13.58 -2.29
C ALA A 89 -15.32 -12.26 -1.52
N ALA A 90 -16.44 -11.66 -1.14
CA ALA A 90 -16.43 -10.55 -0.20
C ALA A 90 -15.88 -11.03 1.16
N ALA A 91 -14.86 -10.33 1.64
CA ALA A 91 -14.52 -10.21 3.06
C ALA A 91 -15.79 -10.02 3.92
N PRO A 92 -15.80 -10.42 5.21
CA PRO A 92 -17.02 -10.79 5.92
C PRO A 92 -18.07 -9.66 5.95
N ALA A 93 -19.29 -10.03 5.53
CA ALA A 93 -20.49 -9.20 5.48
C ALA A 93 -20.76 -8.42 6.78
N VAL A 94 -20.90 -7.10 6.64
CA VAL A 94 -21.73 -6.29 7.53
C VAL A 94 -23.20 -6.53 7.18
N ALA A 95 -24.05 -6.56 8.21
CA ALA A 95 -25.40 -7.08 8.14
C ALA A 95 -26.33 -6.29 7.20
N ASP A 96 -27.03 -7.05 6.34
CA ASP A 96 -28.27 -6.68 5.65
C ASP A 96 -29.28 -6.04 6.61
N ASN A 97 -29.67 -4.81 6.28
CA ASN A 97 -30.93 -4.21 6.73
C ASN A 97 -31.56 -3.44 5.57
N GLY A 98 -32.15 -4.16 4.62
CA GLY A 98 -33.24 -3.61 3.82
C GLY A 98 -32.98 -3.61 2.32
N SER A 99 -32.85 -4.80 1.72
CA SER A 99 -33.00 -4.96 0.28
C SER A 99 -34.41 -4.55 -0.16
N ALA A 100 -34.55 -3.31 -0.66
CA ALA A 100 -35.68 -2.92 -1.49
C ALA A 100 -35.56 -3.68 -2.82
N THR A 101 -36.30 -4.79 -2.92
CA THR A 101 -36.29 -5.66 -4.11
C THR A 101 -37.21 -5.17 -5.23
N ASP A 102 -37.77 -3.96 -5.12
CA ASP A 102 -38.68 -3.38 -6.11
C ASP A 102 -38.34 -1.89 -6.37
N ILE A 103 -37.84 -1.60 -7.58
CA ILE A 103 -37.46 -0.25 -8.08
C ILE A 103 -38.64 0.73 -7.96
N SER A 104 -39.88 0.23 -7.99
CA SER A 104 -41.08 1.06 -7.88
C SER A 104 -41.35 1.63 -6.49
N GLU A 105 -40.65 1.15 -5.46
CA GLU A 105 -40.76 1.63 -4.07
C GLU A 105 -39.71 2.72 -3.74
N ILE A 106 -38.73 2.93 -4.60
CA ILE A 106 -37.65 3.90 -4.38
C ILE A 106 -38.08 5.28 -4.89
N ASP A 107 -38.12 6.27 -3.98
CA ASP A 107 -38.34 7.67 -4.33
C ASP A 107 -37.03 8.33 -4.75
N PHE A 108 -36.78 8.39 -6.06
CA PHE A 108 -35.58 9.03 -6.62
C PHE A 108 -35.61 10.56 -6.51
N GLY A 109 -36.75 11.19 -6.19
CA GLY A 109 -36.85 12.65 -6.11
C GLY A 109 -37.12 13.35 -7.46
N ASP A 110 -36.56 14.54 -7.62
CA ASP A 110 -36.60 15.35 -8.85
C ASP A 110 -35.20 15.69 -9.38
N ASP A 111 -35.11 16.46 -10.45
CA ASP A 111 -33.84 16.90 -11.07
C ASP A 111 -33.53 18.37 -10.69
N SER A 112 -33.44 18.65 -9.40
CA SER A 112 -33.14 19.99 -8.87
C SER A 112 -31.65 20.17 -8.52
N GLY A 113 -31.18 21.42 -8.55
CA GLY A 113 -29.78 21.73 -8.23
C GLY A 113 -28.90 21.94 -9.45
N THR A 114 -27.62 22.21 -9.21
CA THR A 114 -26.63 22.58 -10.25
C THR A 114 -26.12 21.36 -11.02
N TRP A 115 -26.12 20.21 -10.37
CA TRP A 115 -25.47 18.98 -10.81
C TRP A 115 -26.49 17.90 -11.24
N ALA A 116 -27.78 18.23 -11.28
CA ALA A 116 -28.77 17.31 -11.83
C ALA A 116 -28.57 17.10 -13.35
N ASN A 117 -28.67 15.85 -13.82
CA ASN A 117 -28.52 15.45 -15.23
C ASN A 117 -27.12 15.69 -15.83
N ASP A 118 -26.05 15.55 -15.06
CA ASP A 118 -24.69 15.65 -15.56
C ASP A 118 -24.04 14.30 -15.91
N GLY A 119 -24.73 13.19 -15.63
CA GLY A 119 -24.35 11.82 -15.93
C GLY A 119 -23.81 11.05 -14.73
N GLU A 120 -23.77 11.64 -13.55
CA GLU A 120 -23.37 11.00 -12.29
C GLU A 120 -24.54 11.00 -11.32
N CYS A 121 -24.60 10.02 -10.39
CA CYS A 121 -25.65 10.02 -9.37
C CYS A 121 -25.16 10.75 -8.10
N ASP A 122 -25.70 11.93 -7.88
CA ASP A 122 -25.28 12.80 -6.78
C ASP A 122 -26.02 12.57 -5.46
N ASP A 123 -27.09 11.79 -5.48
CA ASP A 123 -27.91 11.59 -4.31
C ASP A 123 -27.15 10.74 -3.27
N PRO A 124 -26.95 11.24 -2.05
CA PRO A 124 -26.24 10.53 -0.99
C PRO A 124 -26.88 9.20 -0.60
N ARG A 125 -28.19 9.01 -0.85
CA ARG A 125 -28.86 7.72 -0.62
C ARG A 125 -28.42 6.62 -1.59
N PHE A 126 -27.65 6.99 -2.61
CA PHE A 126 -27.07 6.11 -3.62
C PHE A 126 -25.53 6.20 -3.65
N GLY A 127 -24.91 6.90 -2.68
CA GLY A 127 -23.45 7.01 -2.57
C GLY A 127 -22.86 8.38 -2.91
N GLY A 128 -23.68 9.38 -3.27
CA GLY A 128 -23.23 10.76 -3.48
C GLY A 128 -22.65 11.42 -2.21
N ALA A 129 -21.75 12.38 -2.39
CA ALA A 129 -20.98 12.97 -1.29
C ALA A 129 -21.74 14.05 -0.50
N LEU A 130 -22.73 14.72 -1.11
CA LEU A 130 -23.33 15.93 -0.54
C LEU A 130 -24.79 15.73 -0.11
N GLU A 131 -25.05 15.95 1.18
CA GLU A 131 -26.39 15.87 1.76
C GLU A 131 -27.40 16.83 1.11
N SER A 132 -26.93 17.98 0.61
CA SER A 132 -27.76 18.95 -0.12
C SER A 132 -28.31 18.44 -1.44
N HIS A 133 -27.77 17.34 -1.99
CA HIS A 133 -28.19 16.75 -3.26
C HIS A 133 -29.19 15.59 -3.07
N ARG A 134 -29.62 15.35 -1.83
CA ARG A 134 -30.67 14.37 -1.55
C ARG A 134 -31.96 14.71 -2.32
N PHE A 135 -32.48 13.74 -3.06
CA PHE A 135 -33.66 13.83 -3.93
C PHE A 135 -33.52 14.79 -5.12
N ALA A 136 -32.31 15.17 -5.52
CA ALA A 136 -32.08 16.28 -6.44
C ALA A 136 -31.60 15.84 -7.84
N ASP A 137 -31.23 14.58 -8.01
CA ASP A 137 -30.66 14.09 -9.27
C ASP A 137 -31.30 12.75 -9.70
N ALA A 138 -32.64 12.80 -9.82
CA ALA A 138 -33.44 11.60 -9.97
C ALA A 138 -33.19 10.83 -11.28
N THR A 139 -32.91 11.53 -12.38
CA THR A 139 -32.71 10.90 -13.69
C THR A 139 -31.43 10.07 -13.73
N ASP A 140 -30.32 10.60 -13.24
CA ASP A 140 -29.03 9.90 -13.28
C ASP A 140 -28.96 8.83 -12.20
N CYS A 141 -29.47 9.10 -10.99
CA CYS A 141 -29.57 8.08 -9.94
C CYS A 141 -30.48 6.91 -10.31
N ARG A 142 -31.59 7.15 -11.02
CA ARG A 142 -32.41 6.05 -11.56
C ARG A 142 -31.64 5.24 -12.60
N THR A 143 -30.95 5.92 -13.50
CA THR A 143 -30.20 5.27 -14.57
C THR A 143 -29.07 4.41 -14.01
N ALA A 144 -28.29 4.95 -13.09
CA ALA A 144 -27.21 4.24 -12.41
C ALA A 144 -27.72 3.07 -11.56
N PHE A 145 -28.85 3.23 -10.86
CA PHE A 145 -29.44 2.15 -10.07
C PHE A 145 -30.00 1.02 -10.95
N GLU A 146 -30.66 1.34 -12.07
CA GLU A 146 -31.15 0.36 -13.04
C GLU A 146 -30.00 -0.37 -13.76
N ALA A 147 -28.84 0.28 -13.91
CA ALA A 147 -27.62 -0.31 -14.43
C ALA A 147 -26.86 -1.16 -13.40
N GLY A 148 -27.18 -1.02 -12.10
CA GLY A 148 -26.46 -1.67 -11.01
C GLY A 148 -25.15 -0.98 -10.62
N ASP A 149 -24.90 0.23 -11.13
CA ASP A 149 -23.68 1.02 -10.86
C ASP A 149 -23.70 1.62 -9.45
N VAL A 150 -24.89 1.88 -8.90
CA VAL A 150 -25.10 2.37 -7.53
C VAL A 150 -26.11 1.52 -6.78
N THR A 151 -25.94 1.41 -5.46
CA THR A 151 -26.87 0.69 -4.58
C THR A 151 -27.68 1.68 -3.75
N TYR A 152 -28.99 1.45 -3.65
CA TYR A 152 -29.84 2.23 -2.76
C TYR A 152 -29.59 1.86 -1.30
N LEU A 153 -29.14 2.83 -0.50
CA LEU A 153 -28.76 2.67 0.90
C LEU A 153 -29.96 2.84 1.87
N GLY A 154 -31.14 3.22 1.37
CA GLY A 154 -32.39 3.33 2.15
C GLY A 154 -32.82 4.77 2.49
N GLU A 155 -34.08 4.93 2.93
CA GLU A 155 -34.62 6.18 3.51
C GLU A 155 -34.31 6.34 5.00
N GLY A 156 -33.89 5.23 5.63
CA GLY A 156 -33.33 5.29 6.97
C GLY A 156 -32.16 6.23 6.89
N ASP A 157 -32.13 7.20 7.79
CA ASP A 157 -30.96 8.02 8.05
C ASP A 157 -29.75 7.11 7.82
N ALA A 158 -28.98 7.37 6.76
CA ALA A 158 -27.57 7.05 6.83
C ALA A 158 -27.21 7.68 8.17
N GLU A 159 -27.08 6.85 9.21
CA GLU A 159 -26.45 7.24 10.46
C GLU A 159 -25.23 7.97 9.96
N PRO A 160 -25.21 9.32 10.05
CA PRO A 160 -24.31 10.15 9.26
C PRO A 160 -22.97 9.55 9.56
N ALA A 161 -22.33 8.93 8.55
CA ALA A 161 -21.25 7.97 8.74
C ALA A 161 -20.42 8.50 9.90
N GLU A 162 -20.57 7.86 11.08
CA GLU A 162 -20.27 8.46 12.40
C GLU A 162 -19.16 9.47 12.20
N PRO A 163 -19.41 10.80 12.28
CA PRO A 163 -18.59 11.82 11.62
C PRO A 163 -17.17 11.41 11.84
N VAL A 164 -16.51 10.89 10.79
CA VAL A 164 -15.26 10.14 10.94
C VAL A 164 -14.40 11.05 11.76
N GLU A 165 -14.16 10.72 13.04
CA GLU A 165 -13.76 11.72 14.03
C GLU A 165 -12.50 12.36 13.50
N GLN A 166 -12.66 13.52 12.86
CA GLN A 166 -11.58 14.08 12.07
C GLN A 166 -10.56 14.53 13.10
N PRO A 167 -9.28 14.18 12.92
CA PRO A 167 -8.25 14.64 13.84
C PRO A 167 -8.34 16.17 13.94
N ASP A 168 -8.07 16.72 15.12
CA ASP A 168 -7.98 18.17 15.27
C ASP A 168 -6.98 18.69 14.22
N ALA A 169 -7.25 19.84 13.60
CA ALA A 169 -6.34 20.38 12.56
C ALA A 169 -4.90 20.56 13.07
N SER A 170 -4.70 20.67 14.39
CA SER A 170 -3.37 20.69 15.01
C SER A 170 -2.63 19.35 15.03
N GLU A 171 -3.33 18.25 14.82
CA GLU A 171 -2.78 16.88 14.79
C GLU A 171 -2.47 16.41 13.35
N ILE A 172 -2.96 17.13 12.35
CA ILE A 172 -2.72 16.82 10.94
C ILE A 172 -1.50 17.59 10.46
N ASP A 173 -0.57 16.86 9.86
CA ASP A 173 0.53 17.46 9.11
C ASP A 173 0.05 17.84 7.72
N PHE A 174 -0.34 19.09 7.54
CA PHE A 174 -0.74 19.62 6.23
C PHE A 174 0.44 19.79 5.27
N GLY A 175 1.69 19.59 5.71
CA GLY A 175 2.88 19.83 4.90
C GLY A 175 3.17 21.32 4.70
N ASP A 176 3.61 21.68 3.50
CA ASP A 176 4.00 23.05 3.13
C ASP A 176 3.28 23.58 1.88
N ASP A 177 3.67 24.76 1.42
CA ASP A 177 3.12 25.39 0.21
C ASP A 177 4.07 25.21 -1.01
N SER A 178 4.69 24.03 -1.14
CA SER A 178 5.57 23.70 -2.26
C SER A 178 4.78 23.41 -3.54
N GLY A 179 5.47 23.50 -4.69
CA GLY A 179 4.88 23.20 -5.99
C GLY A 179 4.21 24.39 -6.68
N ASN A 180 3.73 24.14 -7.89
CA ASN A 180 3.27 25.18 -8.81
C ASN A 180 1.79 25.56 -8.64
N TRP A 181 1.10 24.85 -7.75
CA TRP A 181 -0.32 24.99 -7.47
C TRP A 181 -0.62 25.30 -6.00
N ALA A 182 0.41 25.47 -5.17
CA ALA A 182 0.19 25.93 -3.80
C ALA A 182 -0.42 27.34 -3.76
N ASN A 183 -1.33 27.58 -2.81
CA ASN A 183 -2.00 28.86 -2.58
C ASN A 183 -2.85 29.35 -3.78
N ASP A 184 -3.44 28.45 -4.55
CA ASP A 184 -4.29 28.81 -5.68
C ASP A 184 -5.81 28.84 -5.35
N GLY A 185 -6.16 28.45 -4.13
CA GLY A 185 -7.51 28.49 -3.55
C GLY A 185 -8.25 27.16 -3.58
N GLU A 186 -7.62 26.09 -4.07
CA GLU A 186 -8.10 24.71 -4.01
C GLU A 186 -7.16 23.88 -3.12
N CYS A 187 -7.59 22.72 -2.63
CA CYS A 187 -6.69 21.83 -1.88
C CYS A 187 -6.23 20.71 -2.80
N ASP A 188 -4.95 20.73 -3.14
CA ASP A 188 -4.36 19.80 -4.10
C ASP A 188 -3.76 18.53 -3.49
N ASP A 189 -3.68 18.46 -2.16
CA ASP A 189 -3.11 17.33 -1.48
C ASP A 189 -4.01 16.09 -1.63
N PRO A 190 -3.48 14.97 -2.17
CA PRO A 190 -4.25 13.74 -2.36
C PRO A 190 -4.84 13.15 -1.07
N ARG A 191 -4.26 13.45 0.11
CA ARG A 191 -4.80 13.05 1.42
C ARG A 191 -6.10 13.76 1.78
N PHE A 192 -6.45 14.80 1.03
CA PHE A 192 -7.67 15.58 1.19
C PHE A 192 -8.58 15.50 -0.05
N GLY A 193 -8.27 14.62 -1.01
CA GLY A 193 -9.05 14.41 -2.23
C GLY A 193 -8.44 15.02 -3.49
N GLY A 194 -7.23 15.58 -3.42
CA GLY A 194 -6.48 16.05 -4.58
C GLY A 194 -6.12 14.94 -5.57
N GLY A 195 -6.00 15.30 -6.86
CA GLY A 195 -5.87 14.32 -7.95
C GLY A 195 -4.44 13.87 -8.29
N LEU A 196 -3.41 14.49 -7.71
CA LEU A 196 -2.01 14.27 -8.09
C LEU A 196 -1.14 13.84 -6.90
N GLN A 197 -0.53 12.66 -7.02
CA GLN A 197 0.37 12.12 -5.99
C GLN A 197 1.64 12.97 -5.76
N SER A 198 2.06 13.73 -6.77
CA SER A 198 3.19 14.67 -6.63
C SER A 198 2.91 15.84 -5.69
N HIS A 199 1.66 16.01 -5.24
CA HIS A 199 1.23 17.11 -4.35
C HIS A 199 0.99 16.59 -2.91
N LEU A 200 1.45 15.38 -2.60
CA LEU A 200 1.42 14.84 -1.25
C LEU A 200 2.22 15.75 -0.29
N TYR A 201 1.59 16.23 0.79
CA TYR A 201 2.15 17.22 1.73
C TYR A 201 2.44 18.60 1.12
N ALA A 202 1.81 18.94 0.00
CA ALA A 202 1.89 20.25 -0.61
C ALA A 202 0.57 21.02 -0.45
N ASP A 203 0.61 22.33 -0.71
CA ASP A 203 -0.56 23.21 -0.68
C ASP A 203 -1.26 23.30 0.70
N ALA A 204 -0.44 23.30 1.75
CA ALA A 204 -0.86 23.25 3.14
C ALA A 204 -1.78 24.39 3.59
N THR A 205 -1.61 25.59 3.02
CA THR A 205 -2.44 26.75 3.37
C THR A 205 -3.88 26.55 2.93
N ASP A 206 -4.10 26.10 1.70
CA ASP A 206 -5.45 25.91 1.16
C ASP A 206 -6.07 24.61 1.68
N CYS A 207 -5.29 23.54 1.83
CA CYS A 207 -5.77 22.31 2.45
C CYS A 207 -6.20 22.47 3.91
N ARG A 208 -5.47 23.26 4.70
CA ARG A 208 -5.89 23.60 6.07
C ARG A 208 -7.14 24.47 6.07
N ALA A 209 -7.21 25.45 5.18
CA ALA A 209 -8.38 26.32 5.08
C ALA A 209 -9.64 25.53 4.69
N ALA A 210 -9.52 24.64 3.70
CA ALA A 210 -10.60 23.78 3.23
C ALA A 210 -11.01 22.78 4.33
N PHE A 211 -10.07 22.18 5.05
CA PHE A 211 -10.36 21.28 6.15
C PHE A 211 -11.06 21.98 7.33
N GLU A 212 -10.55 23.13 7.78
CA GLU A 212 -11.16 23.91 8.86
C GLU A 212 -12.55 24.47 8.48
N ALA A 213 -12.78 24.72 7.19
CA ALA A 213 -14.08 25.11 6.65
C ALA A 213 -15.06 23.93 6.54
N GLY A 214 -14.56 22.68 6.58
CA GLY A 214 -15.33 21.46 6.36
C GLY A 214 -15.58 21.15 4.87
N ASP A 215 -14.85 21.82 3.97
CA ASP A 215 -14.92 21.64 2.52
C ASP A 215 -13.99 20.50 2.02
N ALA A 216 -12.99 20.13 2.81
CA ALA A 216 -12.12 18.98 2.58
C ALA A 216 -12.13 18.02 3.76
N THR A 217 -12.14 16.71 3.48
CA THR A 217 -12.07 15.64 4.49
C THR A 217 -10.68 15.04 4.47
N TYR A 218 -10.07 14.85 5.63
CA TYR A 218 -8.80 14.14 5.71
C TYR A 218 -9.05 12.64 5.51
N LEU A 219 -8.61 12.11 4.38
CA LEU A 219 -8.74 10.72 3.97
C LEU A 219 -7.69 9.82 4.64
N GLY A 220 -6.84 10.39 5.49
CA GLY A 220 -5.64 9.75 6.03
C GLY A 220 -4.45 9.94 5.10
N ASP A 221 -3.28 9.52 5.55
CA ASP A 221 -2.10 9.45 4.69
C ASP A 221 -2.29 8.30 3.68
N GLN A 222 -3.11 8.50 2.65
CA GLN A 222 -3.24 7.59 1.52
C GLN A 222 -1.85 7.58 0.84
N ASP A 223 -1.21 6.40 0.85
CA ASP A 223 0.20 6.15 0.50
C ASP A 223 1.27 6.56 1.54
N ARG A 224 0.95 6.54 2.83
CA ARG A 224 1.96 6.15 3.83
C ARG A 224 1.77 4.66 4.13
N PRO A 225 2.72 3.76 3.79
CA PRO A 225 2.80 2.53 4.56
C PRO A 225 2.92 2.99 6.02
N GLU A 226 1.88 2.71 6.80
CA GLU A 226 1.69 3.08 8.22
C GLU A 226 2.85 3.88 8.79
N ALA A 227 2.67 5.20 8.98
CA ALA A 227 3.57 6.08 9.72
C ALA A 227 4.86 5.40 10.17
N ILE A 228 5.79 5.21 9.23
CA ILE A 228 7.07 4.64 9.57
C ILE A 228 7.76 5.71 10.40
N THR A 229 7.65 5.55 11.71
CA THR A 229 8.69 5.89 12.68
C THR A 229 10.00 5.13 12.39
N GLU A 230 10.03 4.35 11.31
CA GLU A 230 11.24 3.81 10.73
C GLU A 230 11.85 4.84 9.77
N PRO A 231 13.11 5.22 9.97
CA PRO A 231 13.79 6.18 9.12
C PRO A 231 13.78 5.76 7.64
N LEU A 232 13.60 6.72 6.72
CA LEU A 232 13.78 6.50 5.30
C LEU A 232 15.23 6.12 5.02
N ILE A 233 15.49 4.85 4.67
CA ILE A 233 16.83 4.33 4.42
C ILE A 233 16.98 3.91 2.96
N ILE A 234 17.87 4.58 2.22
CA ILE A 234 18.25 4.23 0.84
C ILE A 234 19.76 4.03 0.78
N ASP A 235 20.21 2.92 0.19
CA ASP A 235 21.63 2.56 0.11
C ASP A 235 22.38 2.60 1.45
N GLY A 236 21.66 2.32 2.54
CA GLY A 236 22.20 2.35 3.89
C GLY A 236 22.40 3.77 4.46
N ILE A 237 21.87 4.80 3.80
CA ILE A 237 21.84 6.18 4.26
C ILE A 237 20.47 6.44 4.86
N GLU A 238 20.43 6.89 6.12
CA GLU A 238 19.19 7.29 6.81
C GLU A 238 18.91 8.75 6.53
N PHE A 239 17.93 9.05 5.68
CA PHE A 239 17.58 10.41 5.25
C PHE A 239 16.85 11.20 6.34
N GLY A 240 16.22 10.50 7.28
CA GLY A 240 15.51 11.10 8.40
C GLY A 240 14.03 11.34 8.08
N ASP A 241 13.52 12.50 8.43
CA ASP A 241 12.13 12.93 8.18
C ASP A 241 12.09 14.30 7.48
N ASP A 242 10.90 14.79 7.14
CA ASP A 242 10.71 16.12 6.55
C ASP A 242 10.51 17.20 7.63
N SER A 243 11.19 17.10 8.78
CA SER A 243 11.05 18.10 9.84
C SER A 243 11.89 19.36 9.59
N GLY A 244 11.27 20.54 9.63
CA GLY A 244 12.02 21.79 9.40
C GLY A 244 11.18 22.87 8.75
N ASN A 245 11.78 24.04 8.58
CA ASN A 245 11.13 25.18 7.90
C ASN A 245 11.53 25.29 6.42
N TRP A 246 12.34 24.33 5.97
CA TRP A 246 12.98 24.22 4.66
C TRP A 246 13.02 22.75 4.23
N SER A 247 12.04 21.98 4.69
CA SER A 247 11.79 20.64 4.14
C SER A 247 10.89 20.80 2.92
N ASN A 248 11.02 19.92 1.92
CA ASN A 248 10.15 19.86 0.74
C ASN A 248 10.16 21.14 -0.13
N ASP A 249 11.21 21.95 -0.03
CA ASP A 249 11.33 23.19 -0.81
C ASP A 249 11.98 22.99 -2.20
N GLY A 250 12.28 21.74 -2.55
CA GLY A 250 12.90 21.31 -3.80
C GLY A 250 14.41 21.35 -3.81
N GLU A 251 15.06 21.63 -2.67
CA GLU A 251 16.50 21.59 -2.49
C GLU A 251 16.85 20.75 -1.25
N CYS A 252 17.85 19.86 -1.35
CA CYS A 252 18.30 19.08 -0.19
C CYS A 252 19.01 19.98 0.83
N ASP A 253 18.42 20.10 2.01
CA ASP A 253 18.89 20.99 3.07
C ASP A 253 19.76 20.29 4.12
N ASP A 254 19.80 18.95 4.06
CA ASP A 254 20.62 18.13 4.95
C ASP A 254 22.12 18.28 4.66
N ALA A 255 22.81 18.92 5.60
CA ALA A 255 24.24 19.21 5.52
C ALA A 255 25.15 17.97 5.39
N ARG A 256 24.63 16.75 5.57
CA ARG A 256 25.35 15.49 5.30
C ARG A 256 25.56 15.26 3.80
N PHE A 257 24.82 15.93 2.92
CA PHE A 257 24.90 15.76 1.48
C PHE A 257 25.64 16.93 0.80
N THR A 258 26.09 16.69 -0.42
CA THR A 258 26.76 17.68 -1.26
C THR A 258 26.47 17.41 -2.74
N GLY A 259 26.34 18.46 -3.54
CA GLY A 259 26.13 18.36 -4.99
C GLY A 259 25.15 19.39 -5.55
N PRO A 260 24.89 19.36 -6.87
CA PRO A 260 23.78 20.08 -7.48
C PRO A 260 22.42 19.74 -6.85
N GLY A 261 21.69 20.76 -6.39
CA GLY A 261 20.41 20.59 -5.70
C GLY A 261 20.49 20.64 -4.18
N MET A 262 21.63 21.03 -3.61
CA MET A 262 21.73 21.38 -2.18
C MET A 262 21.22 22.80 -1.91
N GLY A 263 20.40 22.92 -0.86
CA GLY A 263 19.91 24.19 -0.30
C GLY A 263 20.84 24.77 0.77
N ALA A 264 20.27 25.42 1.78
CA ALA A 264 21.00 26.02 2.88
C ALA A 264 21.45 24.96 3.90
N SER A 265 22.63 24.38 3.66
CA SER A 265 23.23 23.37 4.56
C SER A 265 23.53 23.91 5.97
N LEU A 266 22.59 23.73 6.89
CA LEU A 266 22.72 24.06 8.32
C LEU A 266 22.77 22.78 9.14
N GLU A 267 23.60 22.74 10.18
CA GLU A 267 23.68 21.59 11.10
C GLU A 267 22.37 21.29 11.84
N SER A 268 21.45 22.26 11.91
CA SER A 268 20.11 22.05 12.46
C SER A 268 19.20 21.22 11.55
N HIS A 269 19.55 21.02 10.28
CA HIS A 269 18.75 20.30 9.28
C HIS A 269 19.37 18.92 8.97
N ILE A 270 20.26 18.41 9.80
CA ILE A 270 20.79 17.04 9.65
C ILE A 270 19.64 16.05 9.94
N GLY A 271 19.35 15.18 8.98
CA GLY A 271 18.22 14.24 9.08
C GLY A 271 16.84 14.90 8.91
N ALA A 272 16.82 16.12 8.41
CA ALA A 272 15.63 16.82 7.96
C ALA A 272 15.58 16.79 6.43
N ASP A 273 14.44 17.14 5.87
CA ASP A 273 14.25 17.28 4.43
C ASP A 273 14.55 15.98 3.66
N ALA A 274 14.08 14.86 4.22
CA ALA A 274 14.35 13.53 3.74
C ALA A 274 13.82 13.27 2.32
N SER A 275 12.67 13.84 1.97
CA SER A 275 12.03 13.68 0.67
C SER A 275 12.86 14.33 -0.45
N ASP A 276 13.30 15.57 -0.31
CA ASP A 276 14.13 16.23 -1.33
C ASP A 276 15.54 15.64 -1.37
N CYS A 277 16.14 15.34 -0.22
CA CYS A 277 17.45 14.70 -0.17
C CYS A 277 17.43 13.30 -0.79
N SER A 278 16.40 12.47 -0.51
CA SER A 278 16.30 11.14 -1.10
C SER A 278 16.06 11.18 -2.60
N ALA A 279 15.20 12.09 -3.07
CA ALA A 279 14.93 12.30 -4.49
C ALA A 279 16.19 12.76 -5.23
N ALA A 280 16.91 13.76 -4.69
CA ALA A 280 18.14 14.26 -5.27
C ALA A 280 19.27 13.20 -5.26
N TYR A 281 19.34 12.36 -4.21
CA TYR A 281 20.30 11.26 -4.14
C TYR A 281 20.00 10.18 -5.18
N LEU A 282 18.74 9.73 -5.32
CA LEU A 282 18.32 8.75 -6.32
C LEU A 282 18.47 9.27 -7.75
N ALA A 283 18.28 10.59 -7.95
CA ALA A 283 18.58 11.27 -9.21
C ALA A 283 20.08 11.37 -9.50
N GLY A 284 20.94 11.05 -8.52
CA GLY A 284 22.40 11.13 -8.61
C GLY A 284 22.92 12.56 -8.68
N THR A 285 22.12 13.55 -8.25
CA THR A 285 22.51 14.97 -8.26
C THR A 285 23.26 15.37 -6.99
N ILE A 286 23.01 14.68 -5.88
CA ILE A 286 23.78 14.84 -4.62
C ILE A 286 24.39 13.51 -4.16
N THR A 287 25.42 13.60 -3.34
CA THR A 287 26.12 12.48 -2.70
C THR A 287 26.39 12.80 -1.23
N LEU A 288 26.60 11.80 -0.38
CA LEU A 288 27.08 12.07 0.97
C LEU A 288 28.42 12.82 0.92
N ALA A 289 28.52 13.88 1.71
CA ALA A 289 29.75 14.59 1.94
C ALA A 289 30.65 13.68 2.79
N ASP A 290 31.53 12.93 2.13
CA ASP A 290 32.44 12.00 2.79
C ASP A 290 33.21 12.67 3.96
N GLU A 291 33.06 12.06 5.14
CA GLU A 291 33.91 12.10 6.35
C GLU A 291 33.91 13.34 7.27
N ALA A 292 33.03 13.33 8.29
CA ALA A 292 33.35 13.87 9.62
C ALA A 292 32.51 13.26 10.77
N VAL A 293 33.14 12.33 11.50
CA VAL A 293 33.03 12.13 12.97
C VAL A 293 31.80 11.38 13.52
N SER A 294 32.06 10.11 13.85
CA SER A 294 31.97 9.53 15.20
C SER A 294 30.73 9.83 16.05
N GLY A 295 30.01 8.76 16.37
CA GLY A 295 29.58 8.56 17.76
C GLY A 295 28.20 7.96 17.92
N ASN A 296 28.19 6.62 18.00
CA ASN A 296 27.31 5.88 18.91
C ASN A 296 25.79 5.99 18.63
N GLY A 297 25.33 5.19 17.66
CA GLY A 297 23.93 4.80 17.50
C GLY A 297 23.90 3.43 16.85
N GLY A 298 23.61 2.39 17.62
CA GLY A 298 23.62 1.02 17.12
C GLY A 298 22.37 0.68 16.33
N ASP A 299 22.54 0.15 15.12
CA ASP A 299 21.98 -1.15 14.72
C ASP A 299 22.65 -1.63 13.39
N PHE A 300 23.06 -2.90 13.35
CA PHE A 300 23.74 -3.71 12.29
C PHE A 300 24.50 -3.12 11.07
N ARG A 301 24.99 -1.87 11.06
CA ARG A 301 26.05 -1.48 10.12
C ARG A 301 27.42 -1.92 10.67
N ILE A 302 28.10 -2.82 9.95
CA ILE A 302 29.46 -3.28 10.33
C ILE A 302 30.37 -2.05 10.39
N ASN A 303 30.83 -1.70 11.59
CA ASN A 303 31.78 -0.62 11.77
C ASN A 303 33.17 -1.12 11.35
N PHE A 304 33.62 -0.72 10.16
CA PHE A 304 34.96 -1.05 9.65
C PHE A 304 36.07 -0.21 10.31
N GLY A 305 35.74 0.93 10.93
CA GLY A 305 36.69 1.80 11.62
C GLY A 305 37.35 2.84 10.73
N ASP A 306 38.62 3.15 11.02
CA ASP A 306 39.51 4.02 10.23
C ASP A 306 40.77 3.25 9.77
N ASP A 307 41.73 3.93 9.15
CA ASP A 307 43.00 3.36 8.67
C ASP A 307 44.19 3.79 9.54
N SER A 308 44.01 3.84 10.87
CA SER A 308 45.02 4.37 11.80
C SER A 308 46.16 3.41 12.16
N SER A 309 46.06 2.11 11.83
CA SER A 309 47.09 1.12 12.18
C SER A 309 48.29 1.16 11.24
N ALA A 310 49.40 0.54 11.68
CA ALA A 310 50.58 0.37 10.84
C ALA A 310 50.39 -0.68 9.72
N SER A 311 49.36 -1.52 9.85
CA SER A 311 49.03 -2.54 8.84
C SER A 311 47.95 -2.07 7.87
N ALA A 312 47.40 -0.86 8.06
CA ALA A 312 46.41 -0.34 7.13
C ALA A 312 46.95 -0.20 5.70
N PHE A 313 46.09 -0.44 4.71
CA PHE A 313 46.38 -0.35 3.28
C PHE A 313 47.42 -1.35 2.75
N ASP A 314 47.59 -2.50 3.40
CA ASP A 314 48.47 -3.56 2.95
C ASP A 314 47.78 -4.60 2.05
N GLY A 315 46.45 -4.46 1.87
CA GLY A 315 45.60 -5.29 1.02
C GLY A 315 45.04 -6.53 1.73
N ILE A 316 45.17 -6.61 3.04
CA ILE A 316 44.65 -7.67 3.89
C ILE A 316 43.84 -7.03 5.00
N CYS A 317 42.70 -7.62 5.37
CA CYS A 317 41.94 -7.15 6.51
C CYS A 317 42.59 -7.60 7.83
N ASP A 318 43.22 -6.68 8.54
CA ASP A 318 43.91 -6.90 9.80
C ASP A 318 43.01 -6.83 11.04
N ASP A 319 41.76 -6.39 10.87
CA ASP A 319 40.81 -6.33 11.95
C ASP A 319 40.34 -7.73 12.38
N PRO A 320 40.60 -8.13 13.64
CA PRO A 320 40.33 -9.49 14.12
C PRO A 320 38.86 -9.87 14.21
N ARG A 321 37.94 -8.89 14.06
CA ARG A 321 36.49 -9.15 13.98
C ARG A 321 36.09 -9.73 12.62
N PHE A 322 36.99 -9.74 11.64
CA PHE A 322 36.74 -10.28 10.31
C PHE A 322 37.54 -11.57 10.11
N GLN A 323 36.87 -12.60 9.58
CA GLN A 323 37.45 -13.94 9.42
C GLN A 323 37.26 -14.42 7.99
N GLY A 324 38.31 -14.98 7.39
CA GLY A 324 38.23 -15.53 6.03
C GLY A 324 39.56 -15.53 5.30
N ARG A 325 39.52 -15.72 3.98
CA ARG A 325 40.70 -15.77 3.12
C ARG A 325 41.36 -14.40 2.93
N GLY A 326 40.59 -13.32 3.08
CA GLY A 326 41.09 -11.95 3.02
C GLY A 326 41.51 -11.38 4.38
N ALA A 327 41.45 -12.16 5.46
CA ALA A 327 41.81 -11.70 6.81
C ALA A 327 43.28 -12.03 7.13
N ALA A 328 43.89 -11.20 7.97
CA ALA A 328 45.23 -11.42 8.48
C ALA A 328 45.29 -12.72 9.30
N LEU A 329 46.41 -13.44 9.17
CA LEU A 329 46.65 -14.66 9.94
C LEU A 329 47.13 -14.36 11.37
N GLU A 330 47.76 -13.21 11.56
CA GLU A 330 48.21 -12.72 12.88
C GLU A 330 47.25 -11.64 13.36
N LEU A 331 46.44 -11.99 14.36
CA LEU A 331 45.41 -11.12 14.89
C LEU A 331 45.95 -10.32 16.07
N TYR A 332 46.00 -8.99 15.91
CA TYR A 332 46.38 -8.06 16.97
C TYR A 332 45.18 -7.20 17.36
N GLU A 333 44.90 -7.09 18.67
CA GLU A 333 43.82 -6.22 19.18
C GLU A 333 44.02 -4.75 18.81
N SER A 334 45.26 -4.32 18.55
CA SER A 334 45.58 -2.97 18.09
C SER A 334 45.01 -2.64 16.71
N ASN A 335 44.59 -3.65 15.94
CA ASN A 335 44.10 -3.50 14.58
C ASN A 335 42.56 -3.49 14.53
N ILE A 336 41.88 -3.59 15.67
CA ILE A 336 40.43 -3.40 15.74
C ILE A 336 40.11 -1.97 15.30
N LEU A 337 39.22 -1.84 14.31
CA LEU A 337 38.73 -0.58 13.74
C LEU A 337 39.84 0.30 13.14
N ALA A 338 40.97 -0.28 12.74
CA ALA A 338 42.15 0.49 12.36
C ALA A 338 42.74 0.07 10.99
N ASP A 339 41.95 -0.64 10.20
CA ASP A 339 42.25 -1.08 8.84
C ASP A 339 40.97 -1.16 7.98
N ALA A 340 40.23 -0.05 7.96
CA ALA A 340 38.90 0.01 7.38
C ALA A 340 38.87 -0.22 5.86
N THR A 341 39.83 0.33 5.14
CA THR A 341 39.87 0.27 3.67
C THR A 341 40.03 -1.16 3.18
N ASP A 342 40.96 -1.93 3.75
CA ASP A 342 41.19 -3.31 3.34
C ASP A 342 40.09 -4.25 3.86
N CYS A 343 39.58 -4.02 5.08
CA CYS A 343 38.46 -4.80 5.60
C CYS A 343 37.16 -4.60 4.83
N ARG A 344 36.87 -3.38 4.37
CA ARG A 344 35.72 -3.12 3.49
C ARG A 344 35.90 -3.83 2.15
N ALA A 345 37.05 -3.64 1.50
CA ALA A 345 37.34 -4.26 0.21
C ALA A 345 37.27 -5.80 0.29
N ALA A 346 37.81 -6.40 1.36
CA ALA A 346 37.78 -7.84 1.58
C ALA A 346 36.36 -8.37 1.84
N TYR A 347 35.52 -7.59 2.55
CA TYR A 347 34.13 -7.94 2.84
C TYR A 347 33.25 -7.85 1.60
N ASP A 348 33.37 -6.78 0.81
CA ASP A 348 32.63 -6.57 -0.43
C ASP A 348 33.00 -7.62 -1.49
N ALA A 349 34.28 -8.05 -1.49
CA ALA A 349 34.74 -9.16 -2.32
C ALA A 349 34.29 -10.55 -1.80
N GLY A 350 33.58 -10.61 -0.67
CA GLY A 350 33.11 -11.85 -0.04
C GLY A 350 34.25 -12.75 0.46
N THR A 351 35.44 -12.19 0.68
CA THR A 351 36.63 -12.94 1.08
C THR A 351 36.81 -13.00 2.61
N VAL A 352 36.12 -12.15 3.35
CA VAL A 352 36.00 -12.19 4.80
C VAL A 352 34.53 -12.10 5.22
N THR A 353 34.23 -12.59 6.41
CA THR A 353 32.92 -12.49 7.06
C THR A 353 33.10 -11.82 8.40
N TYR A 354 32.18 -10.91 8.75
CA TYR A 354 32.18 -10.27 10.06
C TYR A 354 31.66 -11.22 11.14
N ALA A 355 32.47 -11.42 12.16
CA ALA A 355 32.23 -12.29 13.30
C ALA A 355 32.69 -11.55 14.58
N PRO A 356 31.81 -10.68 15.13
CA PRO A 356 32.15 -9.75 16.21
C PRO A 356 32.57 -10.41 17.53
#